data_AF-A0A9Q0FQ11-F1
#
_entry.id   AF-A0A9Q0FQ11-F1
#
_cell.length_a   1.000
_cell.length_b   1.000
_cell.length_c   1.000
_cell.angle_alpha   90.00
_cell.angle_beta   90.00
_cell.angle_gamma   90.00
#
_symmetry.space_group_name_H-M   'P 1'
#
loop_
_entity.id
_entity.type
_entity.pdbx_description
1 polymer ?
#
loop_
_entity_poly.entity_id
_entity_poly.type
_entity_poly.pdbx_seq_one_letter_code
_entity_poly.pdbx_strand_id
1 'polypeptide(L)'
;MNEWRWFDSTVDPISLEIEQVASTIESFCEDNPARYLVGSSEGLFLVNKLTPYDLDADGYKLSYEFRVWKLDEERQEWVEEEEGLKDHVLFIASDWSALVPAEFLPEYKSNCAYFADDDVVERCDHPVSDFLVCELGKGPKEAVQLCPGSSCSKFFWPPPSWLNQNPL
;
A
#
# COMPACT_ATOMS: atom_id res chain seq x y z
N MET A 1 -12.08 -24.31 3.47
CA MET A 1 -11.74 -23.05 4.16
C MET A 1 -10.83 -22.32 3.18
N ASN A 2 -11.32 -21.27 2.55
CA ASN A 2 -10.79 -20.78 1.28
C ASN A 2 -9.43 -20.10 1.48
N GLU A 3 -8.39 -20.70 0.89
CA GLU A 3 -7.04 -20.18 0.87
C GLU A 3 -6.98 -19.01 -0.13
N TRP A 4 -6.65 -17.82 0.35
CA TRP A 4 -6.42 -16.64 -0.48
C TRP A 4 -5.03 -16.73 -1.14
N ARG A 5 -4.92 -17.53 -2.22
CA ARG A 5 -3.69 -17.80 -3.00
C ARG A 5 -3.67 -17.10 -4.37
N TRP A 6 -4.05 -15.83 -4.45
CA TRP A 6 -4.25 -15.18 -5.77
C TRP A 6 -3.08 -14.33 -6.26
N PHE A 7 -2.03 -14.11 -5.46
CA PHE A 7 -0.92 -13.22 -5.86
C PHE A 7 0.27 -13.94 -6.50
N ASP A 8 0.21 -15.26 -6.61
CA ASP A 8 1.26 -16.10 -7.18
C ASP A 8 0.80 -16.82 -8.46
N SER A 9 -0.41 -16.51 -8.94
CA SER A 9 -1.03 -17.18 -10.08
C SER A 9 -1.63 -16.17 -11.06
N THR A 10 -1.53 -16.44 -12.36
CA THR A 10 -2.21 -15.70 -13.43
C THR A 10 -3.24 -16.59 -14.12
N VAL A 11 -4.16 -15.98 -14.87
CA VAL A 11 -5.14 -16.70 -15.70
C VAL A 11 -4.82 -16.41 -17.16
N ASP A 12 -4.55 -17.46 -17.94
CA ASP A 12 -4.45 -17.30 -19.38
C ASP A 12 -5.81 -16.87 -19.95
N PRO A 13 -5.89 -15.73 -20.66
CA PRO A 13 -7.17 -15.16 -21.08
C PRO A 13 -7.88 -15.99 -22.17
N ILE A 14 -7.19 -16.97 -22.79
CA ILE A 14 -7.70 -17.77 -23.89
C ILE A 14 -8.12 -19.16 -23.41
N SER A 15 -7.25 -19.87 -22.68
CA SER A 15 -7.49 -21.20 -22.15
C SER A 15 -8.23 -21.18 -20.81
N LEU A 16 -8.23 -20.03 -20.11
CA LEU A 16 -8.73 -19.88 -18.74
C LEU A 16 -8.03 -20.80 -17.74
N GLU A 17 -6.85 -21.31 -18.09
CA GLU A 17 -6.02 -22.11 -17.19
C GLU A 17 -5.30 -21.18 -16.21
N ILE A 18 -5.16 -21.68 -14.98
CA ILE A 18 -4.43 -20.99 -13.92
C ILE A 18 -2.99 -21.46 -13.97
N GLU A 19 -2.07 -20.54 -14.16
CA GLU A 19 -0.63 -20.80 -14.14
C GLU A 19 -0.01 -20.11 -12.93
N GLN A 20 0.84 -20.84 -12.19
CA GLN A 20 1.62 -20.25 -11.12
C GLN A 20 2.75 -19.40 -11.73
N VAL A 21 2.74 -18.10 -11.43
CA VAL A 21 3.71 -17.12 -11.92
C VAL A 21 4.79 -16.77 -10.92
N ALA A 22 4.60 -17.14 -9.65
CA ALA A 22 5.59 -16.93 -8.62
C ALA A 22 5.51 -17.98 -7.51
N SER A 23 6.56 -18.12 -6.72
CA SER A 23 6.50 -18.86 -5.46
C SER A 23 5.59 -18.17 -4.44
N THR A 24 4.91 -18.94 -3.59
CA THR A 24 4.05 -18.39 -2.54
C THR A 24 4.91 -17.76 -1.44
N ILE A 25 4.63 -16.49 -1.09
CA ILE A 25 5.24 -15.87 0.08
C ILE A 25 4.49 -16.32 1.34
N GLU A 26 5.13 -17.15 2.15
CA GLU A 26 4.66 -17.47 3.51
C GLU A 26 4.93 -16.27 4.43
N SER A 27 4.02 -15.31 4.46
CA SER A 27 4.11 -14.18 5.40
C SER A 27 3.60 -14.61 6.78
N PHE A 28 4.50 -14.60 7.77
CA PHE A 28 4.32 -15.00 9.17
C PHE A 28 3.47 -14.04 10.04
N CYS A 29 2.35 -13.53 9.52
CA CYS A 29 1.37 -12.85 10.37
C CYS A 29 0.06 -13.64 10.37
N GLU A 30 -0.29 -14.15 11.55
CA GLU A 30 -1.52 -14.94 11.79
C GLU A 30 -2.79 -14.12 11.53
N ASP A 31 -2.69 -12.80 11.47
CA ASP A 31 -3.76 -11.88 11.08
C ASP A 31 -3.52 -11.33 9.67
N ASN A 32 -4.35 -11.84 8.74
CA ASN A 32 -4.51 -11.47 7.33
C ASN A 32 -3.97 -10.07 6.93
N PRO A 33 -2.69 -9.95 6.51
CA PRO A 33 -2.15 -8.66 6.11
C PRO A 33 -2.83 -8.19 4.82
N ALA A 34 -3.20 -6.90 4.75
CA ALA A 34 -3.70 -6.33 3.51
C ALA A 34 -2.58 -6.36 2.45
N ARG A 35 -2.84 -7.02 1.31
CA ARG A 35 -1.88 -7.20 0.23
C ARG A 35 -2.31 -6.43 -1.00
N TYR A 36 -1.37 -5.73 -1.61
CA TYR A 36 -1.58 -4.90 -2.78
C TYR A 36 -0.61 -5.32 -3.88
N LEU A 37 -1.15 -5.54 -5.08
CA LEU A 37 -0.35 -5.82 -6.27
C LEU A 37 -0.25 -4.54 -7.09
N VAL A 38 0.97 -4.06 -7.30
CA VAL A 38 1.25 -2.75 -7.88
C VAL A 38 2.14 -2.91 -9.10
N GLY A 39 1.65 -2.54 -10.27
CA GLY A 39 2.44 -2.50 -11.50
C GLY A 39 3.13 -1.14 -11.69
N SER A 40 4.37 -1.15 -12.19
CA SER A 40 5.07 0.03 -12.70
C SER A 40 5.78 -0.29 -14.02
N SER A 41 6.42 0.70 -14.63
CA SER A 41 7.30 0.48 -15.78
C SER A 41 8.52 -0.39 -15.48
N GLU A 42 8.87 -0.56 -14.20
CA GLU A 42 10.03 -1.32 -13.74
C GLU A 42 9.71 -2.77 -13.37
N GLY A 43 8.43 -3.14 -13.36
CA GLY A 43 7.96 -4.48 -13.05
C GLY A 43 6.73 -4.51 -12.15
N LEU A 44 6.47 -5.69 -11.61
CA LEU A 44 5.35 -5.97 -10.72
C LEU A 44 5.84 -6.07 -9.27
N PHE A 45 5.14 -5.40 -8.36
CA PHE A 45 5.47 -5.35 -6.94
C PHE A 45 4.30 -5.90 -6.12
N LEU A 46 4.61 -6.71 -5.12
CA LEU A 46 3.69 -7.10 -4.06
C LEU A 46 4.01 -6.29 -2.82
N VAL A 47 3.01 -5.68 -2.20
CA VAL A 47 3.15 -4.89 -0.98
C VAL A 47 2.25 -5.47 0.10
N ASN A 48 2.82 -5.82 1.25
CA ASN A 48 2.06 -6.17 2.44
C ASN A 48 2.06 -4.98 3.40
N LYS A 49 0.86 -4.52 3.76
CA LYS A 49 0.65 -3.60 4.89
C LYS A 49 0.46 -4.45 6.15
N LEU A 50 1.36 -4.28 7.11
CA LEU A 50 1.31 -4.91 8.42
C LEU A 50 1.00 -3.84 9.48
N THR A 51 0.04 -4.12 10.35
CA THR A 51 -0.34 -3.29 11.49
C THR A 51 0.07 -4.00 12.78
N PRO A 52 1.32 -3.85 13.24
CA PRO A 52 1.72 -4.42 14.52
C PRO A 52 0.84 -3.85 15.64
N TYR A 53 0.19 -4.73 16.40
CA TYR A 53 -0.67 -4.36 17.53
C TYR A 53 0.17 -3.89 18.74
N ASP A 54 0.89 -2.79 18.62
CA ASP A 54 1.55 -2.16 19.77
C ASP A 54 0.64 -1.05 20.31
N LEU A 55 -0.28 -1.44 21.19
CA LEU A 55 -1.01 -0.51 22.05
C LEU A 55 -0.09 -0.09 23.19
N ASP A 56 0.67 0.98 23.00
CA ASP A 56 1.44 1.56 24.09
C ASP A 56 0.49 2.16 25.15
N ALA A 57 0.78 1.89 26.43
CA ALA A 57 -0.08 2.20 27.58
C ALA A 57 -0.30 3.71 27.84
N ASP A 58 0.39 4.60 27.12
CA ASP A 58 0.49 6.04 27.41
C ASP A 58 0.07 6.98 26.26
N GLY A 59 -0.41 6.46 25.12
CA GLY A 59 -0.85 7.30 24.00
C GLY A 59 -0.46 6.72 22.66
N TYR A 60 -1.46 6.56 21.81
CA TYR A 60 -1.45 5.82 20.55
C TYR A 60 -0.37 6.27 19.57
N LYS A 61 0.63 5.44 19.34
CA LYS A 61 1.55 5.57 18.21
C LYS A 61 1.24 4.49 17.19
N LEU A 62 0.60 4.88 16.09
CA LEU A 62 0.28 3.96 15.01
C LEU A 62 1.57 3.63 14.26
N SER A 63 2.07 2.42 14.49
CA SER A 63 3.21 1.89 13.74
C SER A 63 2.74 0.95 12.64
N TYR A 64 3.35 1.08 11.48
CA TYR A 64 3.06 0.29 10.29
C TYR A 64 4.35 -0.28 9.75
N GLU A 65 4.30 -1.51 9.25
CA GLU A 65 5.39 -2.09 8.48
C GLU A 65 4.88 -2.38 7.06
N PHE A 66 5.57 -1.82 6.07
CA PHE A 66 5.32 -2.12 4.67
C PHE A 66 6.45 -2.97 4.14
N ARG A 67 6.16 -4.23 3.84
CA ARG A 67 7.10 -5.11 3.14
C ARG A 67 6.79 -5.12 1.67
N VAL A 68 7.84 -4.99 0.87
CA VAL A 68 7.74 -4.87 -0.58
C VAL A 68 8.56 -5.97 -1.21
N TRP A 69 7.97 -6.64 -2.19
CA TRP A 69 8.66 -7.62 -3.02
C TRP A 69 8.50 -7.26 -4.48
N LYS A 70 9.56 -7.41 -5.26
CA LYS A 70 9.56 -7.32 -6.71
C LYS A 70 9.52 -8.72 -7.31
N LEU A 71 8.70 -8.91 -8.35
CA LEU A 71 8.69 -10.16 -9.10
C LEU A 71 9.96 -10.25 -9.96
N ASP A 72 10.75 -11.28 -9.74
CA ASP A 72 11.76 -11.75 -10.68
C ASP A 72 11.07 -12.68 -11.68
N GLU A 73 10.76 -12.17 -12.86
CA GLU A 73 10.06 -12.92 -13.91
C GLU A 73 10.91 -14.07 -14.48
N GLU A 74 12.25 -13.94 -14.47
CA GLU A 74 13.14 -15.00 -14.96
C GLU A 74 13.15 -16.20 -14.01
N ARG A 75 13.11 -15.92 -12.71
CA ARG A 75 13.11 -16.95 -11.65
C ARG A 75 11.73 -17.37 -11.19
N GLN A 76 10.69 -16.62 -11.57
CA GLN A 76 9.32 -16.79 -11.06
C GLN A 76 9.30 -16.75 -9.52
N GLU A 77 9.95 -15.75 -8.95
CA GLU A 77 10.12 -15.61 -7.49
C GLU A 77 9.90 -14.16 -7.05
N TRP A 78 9.37 -14.01 -5.84
CA TRP A 78 9.28 -12.70 -5.19
C TRP A 78 10.56 -12.39 -4.42
N VAL A 79 11.25 -11.32 -4.81
CA VAL A 79 12.48 -10.84 -4.17
C VAL A 79 12.17 -9.65 -3.28
N GLU A 80 12.51 -9.72 -2.01
CA GLU A 80 12.24 -8.64 -1.05
C GLU A 80 13.10 -7.41 -1.32
N GLU A 81 12.47 -6.24 -1.38
CA GLU A 81 13.12 -4.94 -1.53
C GLU A 81 13.38 -4.35 -0.13
N GLU A 82 14.51 -4.72 0.48
CA GLU A 82 14.81 -4.41 1.89
C GLU A 82 14.83 -2.90 2.21
N GLU A 83 15.22 -2.10 1.23
CA GLU A 83 15.32 -0.63 1.32
C GLU A 83 14.04 0.08 0.85
N GLY A 84 12.98 -0.67 0.55
CA GLY A 84 11.73 -0.15 -0.01
C GLY A 84 11.83 0.20 -1.49
N LEU A 85 11.09 1.22 -1.91
CA LEU A 85 10.90 1.62 -3.31
C LEU A 85 11.74 2.85 -3.71
N LYS A 86 12.65 3.31 -2.83
CA LYS A 86 13.68 4.33 -3.03
C LYS A 86 13.19 5.66 -3.63
N ASP A 87 13.15 5.74 -4.95
CA ASP A 87 12.81 6.92 -5.75
C ASP A 87 11.34 6.97 -6.17
N HIS A 88 10.51 6.08 -5.63
CA HIS A 88 9.08 6.07 -5.88
C HIS A 88 8.25 6.47 -4.65
N VAL A 89 7.01 6.86 -4.92
CA VAL A 89 5.96 7.13 -3.93
C VAL A 89 4.87 6.09 -4.13
N LEU A 90 4.52 5.40 -3.05
CA LEU A 90 3.47 4.38 -3.05
C LEU A 90 2.17 4.99 -2.51
N PHE A 91 1.09 4.82 -3.25
CA PHE A 91 -0.26 5.18 -2.81
C PHE A 91 -1.07 3.92 -2.58
N ILE A 92 -1.79 3.86 -1.46
CA ILE A 92 -2.66 2.74 -1.09
C ILE A 92 -4.02 3.29 -0.61
N ALA A 93 -5.07 2.74 -1.18
CA ALA A 93 -6.45 2.94 -0.75
C ALA A 93 -7.15 1.57 -0.66
N SER A 94 -8.38 1.55 -0.15
CA SER A 94 -9.16 0.34 0.10
C SER A 94 -9.31 -0.56 -1.14
N ASP A 95 -9.38 0.02 -2.33
CA ASP A 95 -9.63 -0.65 -3.61
C ASP A 95 -8.57 -0.38 -4.68
N TRP A 96 -7.51 0.37 -4.34
CA TRP A 96 -6.56 0.84 -5.33
C TRP A 96 -5.15 0.99 -4.75
N SER A 97 -4.16 0.77 -5.61
CA SER A 97 -2.76 1.07 -5.30
C SER A 97 -2.06 1.56 -6.55
N ALA A 98 -1.07 2.45 -6.37
CA ALA A 98 -0.19 2.86 -7.45
C ALA A 98 1.20 3.19 -6.94
N LEU A 99 2.17 2.92 -7.81
CA LEU A 99 3.56 3.28 -7.63
C LEU A 99 3.92 4.35 -8.65
N VAL A 100 4.37 5.51 -8.17
CA VAL A 100 4.67 6.66 -9.04
C VAL A 100 6.11 7.12 -8.78
N PRO A 101 6.94 7.32 -9.83
CA PRO A 101 8.27 7.90 -9.65
C PRO A 101 8.18 9.27 -8.98
N ALA A 102 8.99 9.50 -7.94
CA ALA A 102 8.95 10.70 -7.13
C ALA A 102 9.34 11.97 -7.92
N GLU A 103 10.04 11.83 -9.04
CA GLU A 103 10.33 12.95 -9.94
C GLU A 103 9.08 13.65 -10.49
N PHE A 104 7.95 12.92 -10.60
CA PHE A 104 6.67 13.49 -11.01
C PHE A 104 5.88 14.10 -9.85
N LEU A 105 6.33 13.87 -8.61
CA LEU A 105 5.64 14.21 -7.37
C LEU A 105 6.57 14.93 -6.38
N PRO A 106 7.11 16.11 -6.71
CA PRO A 106 8.10 16.81 -5.88
C PRO A 106 7.59 17.23 -4.50
N GLU A 107 6.27 17.26 -4.30
CA GLU A 107 5.62 17.55 -3.01
C GLU A 107 5.56 16.33 -2.08
N TYR A 108 5.87 15.14 -2.60
CA TYR A 108 5.80 13.87 -1.88
C TYR A 108 7.21 13.37 -1.56
N LYS A 109 7.36 12.79 -0.38
CA LYS A 109 8.63 12.19 0.03
C LYS A 109 8.77 10.85 -0.67
N SER A 110 9.91 10.65 -1.34
CA SER A 110 10.24 9.36 -1.94
C SER A 110 10.43 8.28 -0.87
N ASN A 111 10.34 7.02 -1.28
CA ASN A 111 10.41 5.85 -0.40
C ASN A 111 9.36 5.88 0.73
N CYS A 112 8.17 6.40 0.45
CA CYS A 112 7.09 6.48 1.43
C CYS A 112 5.78 5.92 0.86
N ALA A 113 4.99 5.29 1.73
CA ALA A 113 3.61 4.92 1.50
C ALA A 113 2.67 6.03 2.01
N TYR A 114 1.75 6.45 1.17
CA TYR A 114 0.65 7.36 1.45
C TYR A 114 -0.64 6.55 1.41
N PHE A 115 -1.34 6.45 2.54
CA PHE A 115 -2.47 5.53 2.65
C PHE A 115 -3.59 6.07 3.54
N ALA A 116 -4.82 5.71 3.21
CA ALA A 116 -5.95 5.89 4.13
C ALA A 116 -6.00 4.68 5.08
N ASP A 117 -6.32 4.92 6.35
CA ASP A 117 -6.58 3.86 7.31
C ASP A 117 -7.98 4.03 7.88
N ASP A 118 -8.86 3.08 7.52
CA ASP A 118 -10.26 3.09 7.92
C ASP A 118 -10.41 3.06 9.46
N ASP A 119 -9.46 2.45 10.19
CA ASP A 119 -9.47 2.39 11.66
C ASP A 119 -9.11 3.72 12.34
N VAL A 120 -8.46 4.63 11.59
CA VAL A 120 -8.06 5.97 12.05
C VAL A 120 -9.16 6.99 11.79
N VAL A 121 -9.87 6.84 10.67
CA VAL A 121 -11.00 7.70 10.29
C VAL A 121 -12.13 7.62 11.33
N GLU A 122 -12.35 6.46 11.97
CA GLU A 122 -13.40 6.30 12.99
C GLU A 122 -13.13 7.05 14.31
N ARG A 123 -11.89 7.50 14.57
CA ARG A 123 -11.49 8.08 15.87
C ARG A 123 -11.28 9.59 15.87
N CYS A 124 -11.43 10.25 14.73
CA CYS A 124 -11.30 11.71 14.63
C CYS A 124 -12.68 12.37 14.43
N ASP A 125 -13.02 13.33 15.30
CA ASP A 125 -14.27 14.12 15.25
C ASP A 125 -14.34 15.09 14.05
N HIS A 126 -13.46 14.96 13.06
CA HIS A 126 -13.34 15.88 11.92
C HIS A 126 -13.46 15.13 10.60
N PRO A 127 -14.42 15.48 9.72
CA PRO A 127 -14.61 14.82 8.44
C PRO A 127 -13.62 15.41 7.44
N VAL A 128 -12.36 15.00 7.51
CA VAL A 128 -11.38 15.31 6.47
C VAL A 128 -10.61 14.04 6.19
N SER A 129 -10.53 13.69 4.91
CA SER A 129 -9.87 12.50 4.38
C SER A 129 -8.39 12.51 4.76
N ASP A 130 -8.06 11.93 5.90
CA ASP A 130 -6.70 11.93 6.44
C ASP A 130 -5.87 10.81 5.81
N PHE A 131 -4.81 11.20 5.12
CA PHE A 131 -3.80 10.28 4.64
C PHE A 131 -2.71 10.14 5.69
N LEU A 132 -2.29 8.92 5.94
CA LEU A 132 -1.10 8.58 6.71
C LEU A 132 0.10 8.45 5.78
N VAL A 133 1.25 8.86 6.27
CA VAL A 133 2.54 8.68 5.57
C VAL A 133 3.46 7.83 6.41
N CYS A 134 4.00 6.78 5.81
CA CYS A 134 4.95 5.87 6.43
C CYS A 134 6.16 5.69 5.53
N GLU A 135 7.37 5.75 6.09
CA GLU A 135 8.58 5.39 5.35
C GLU A 135 8.59 3.88 5.05
N LEU A 136 9.04 3.51 3.85
CA LEU A 136 9.23 2.13 3.44
C LEU A 136 10.59 1.61 3.88
N GLY A 137 10.67 0.30 4.10
CA GLY A 137 11.89 -0.42 4.49
C GLY A 137 11.64 -1.37 5.66
N LYS A 138 12.69 -2.05 6.11
CA LYS A 138 12.58 -3.04 7.17
C LYS A 138 12.09 -2.48 8.51
N GLY A 139 11.12 -3.19 9.08
CA GLY A 139 10.62 -3.00 10.43
C GLY A 139 9.53 -1.92 10.55
N PRO A 140 8.80 -1.92 11.68
CA PRO A 140 7.72 -0.96 11.91
C PRO A 140 8.24 0.48 11.98
N LYS A 141 7.50 1.38 11.34
CA LYS A 141 7.72 2.83 11.35
C LYS A 141 6.46 3.55 11.81
N GLU A 142 6.65 4.69 12.45
CA GLU A 142 5.56 5.57 12.81
C GLU A 142 4.91 6.16 11.56
N ALA A 143 3.58 6.13 11.49
CA ALA A 143 2.86 6.91 10.49
C ALA A 143 2.63 8.34 10.96
N VAL A 144 2.81 9.29 10.03
CA VAL A 144 2.50 10.70 10.24
C VAL A 144 1.18 11.01 9.56
N GLN A 145 0.23 11.57 10.32
CA GLN A 145 -1.03 12.07 9.77
C GLN A 145 -0.79 13.35 8.98
N LEU A 146 -1.23 13.36 7.73
CA LEU A 146 -1.29 14.56 6.92
C LEU A 146 -2.70 15.15 7.00
N CYS A 147 -2.83 16.29 7.67
CA CYS A 147 -4.01 17.14 7.52
C CYS A 147 -3.95 17.79 6.13
N PRO A 148 -4.95 17.62 5.25
CA PRO A 148 -4.89 18.13 3.88
C PRO A 148 -4.82 19.67 3.80
N GLY A 149 -3.61 20.20 3.77
CA GLY A 149 -3.30 21.55 3.30
C GLY A 149 -3.14 21.56 1.78
N SER A 150 -4.27 21.54 1.05
CA SER A 150 -4.43 22.14 -0.30
C SER A 150 -3.73 21.56 -1.56
N SER A 151 -2.97 20.47 -1.55
CA SER A 151 -2.31 19.99 -2.80
C SER A 151 -2.62 18.58 -3.31
N CYS A 152 -3.05 17.63 -2.45
CA CYS A 152 -3.24 16.23 -2.86
C CYS A 152 -4.41 15.99 -3.84
N SER A 153 -5.32 16.95 -4.01
CA SER A 153 -6.53 16.80 -4.84
C SER A 153 -6.29 16.84 -6.35
N LYS A 154 -5.07 17.19 -6.81
CA LYS A 154 -4.78 17.40 -8.24
C LYS A 154 -4.37 16.12 -8.99
N PHE A 155 -3.95 15.07 -8.29
CA PHE A 155 -3.42 13.84 -8.92
C PHE A 155 -4.49 12.77 -9.13
N PHE A 156 -5.58 12.82 -8.37
CA PHE A 156 -6.70 11.90 -8.49
C PHE A 156 -7.80 12.50 -9.36
N TRP A 157 -7.53 12.68 -10.66
CA TRP A 157 -8.54 13.12 -11.63
C TRP A 157 -8.91 11.99 -12.61
N PRO A 158 -10.21 11.66 -12.79
CA PRO A 158 -11.33 12.24 -12.07
C PRO A 158 -11.29 11.83 -10.59
N PRO A 159 -11.74 12.70 -9.68
CA PRO A 159 -11.82 12.39 -8.27
C PRO A 159 -12.64 11.12 -8.09
N PRO A 160 -12.16 10.15 -7.30
CA PRO A 160 -12.96 8.99 -6.99
C PRO A 160 -14.26 9.46 -6.34
N SER A 161 -15.36 8.78 -6.65
CA SER A 161 -16.73 9.26 -6.42
C SER A 161 -17.06 9.58 -4.96
N TRP A 162 -16.24 9.13 -4.01
CA TRP A 162 -16.37 9.41 -2.58
C TRP A 162 -15.88 10.82 -2.16
N LEU A 163 -15.11 11.51 -2.99
CA LEU A 163 -14.61 12.87 -2.72
C LEU A 163 -15.68 13.97 -2.99
N ASN A 164 -16.78 13.63 -3.67
CA ASN A 164 -17.92 14.53 -3.86
C ASN A 164 -18.85 14.48 -2.64
N GLN A 165 -18.41 15.04 -1.51
CA GLN A 165 -19.36 15.48 -0.51
C GLN A 165 -19.82 16.90 -0.85
N ASN A 166 -20.99 16.99 -1.50
CA ASN A 166 -21.70 18.25 -1.68
C ASN A 166 -21.94 18.89 -0.30
N PRO A 167 -21.46 20.12 -0.05
CA PRO A 167 -21.97 20.90 1.06
C PRO A 167 -23.37 21.42 0.71
N LEU A 168 -24.33 21.22 1.61
CA LEU A 168 -25.58 21.99 1.65
C LEU A 168 -25.31 23.45 2.01
#